data_AF-A0AAV8XLY7-F1
#
_entry.id   AF-A0AAV8XLY7-F1
#
_cell.length_a   1.000
_cell.length_b   1.000
_cell.length_c   1.000
_cell.angle_alpha   90.00
_cell.angle_beta   90.00
_cell.angle_gamma   90.00
#
_symmetry.space_group_name_H-M   'P 1'
#
loop_
_entity.id
_entity.type
_entity.pdbx_description
1 polymer ?
#
loop_
_entity_poly.entity_id
_entity_poly.type
_entity_poly.pdbx_seq_one_letter_code
_entity_poly.pdbx_strand_id
1 'polypeptide(L)'
;MVISEIQQKEFEISTNSHICEKPSKVDDTKIRDHCYLTGKYRGPAPEICNLNFKNSFTVPVINYLKLNYLIKNNFILFKLNGSDITDEDYEQAKTLDAAYYYTLPGFTWDCMLKYTKIELEFLQDVDMFLFIERGIRGGVSQCCNRYAKANNKFMSSYNTKEISNYLMYFDVNNHYGWAMSQALPIENFENFNVHSVPDDADEGYILEVDVEYPETLHNLHKDIPLFPEHHTPPKSKLSKLLTTLYNKTRYVLLINAVYGKCMENVRKHRIVKLVKKWEGRYGVKN
;
A
#
# COMPACT_ATOMS: atom_id res chain seq x y z
N MET A 1 13.42 3.98 25.12
CA MET A 1 13.20 2.97 26.18
C MET A 1 13.25 3.68 27.53
N VAL A 2 12.20 3.52 28.34
CA VAL A 2 12.11 4.06 29.70
C VAL A 2 12.41 2.91 30.67
N ILE A 3 13.49 3.05 31.44
CA ILE A 3 13.96 2.06 32.42
C ILE A 3 14.31 2.77 33.73
N SER A 4 13.86 2.24 34.87
CA SER A 4 14.23 2.77 36.19
C SER A 4 15.56 2.19 36.69
N GLU A 5 16.17 2.81 37.69
CA GLU A 5 17.40 2.30 38.31
C GLU A 5 17.22 0.89 38.90
N ILE A 6 16.02 0.59 39.43
CA ILE A 6 15.68 -0.72 39.96
C ILE A 6 15.64 -1.76 38.83
N GLN A 7 14.98 -1.43 37.72
CA GLN A 7 14.88 -2.31 36.55
C GLN A 7 16.22 -2.52 35.86
N GLN A 8 17.11 -1.54 35.90
CA GLN A 8 18.48 -1.69 35.41
C GLN A 8 19.28 -2.67 36.27
N LYS A 9 19.15 -2.60 37.61
CA LYS A 9 19.78 -3.59 38.51
C LYS A 9 19.21 -4.99 38.28
N GLU A 10 17.89 -5.11 38.11
CA GLU A 10 17.23 -6.37 37.76
C GLU A 10 17.77 -6.95 36.43
N PHE A 11 17.94 -6.09 35.42
CA PHE A 11 18.56 -6.49 34.15
C PHE A 11 19.98 -7.00 34.35
N GLU A 12 20.79 -6.42 35.23
CA GLU A 12 22.17 -6.84 35.45
C GLU A 12 22.25 -8.20 36.16
N ILE A 13 21.44 -8.41 37.20
CA ILE A 13 21.49 -9.62 38.03
C ILE A 13 20.77 -10.83 37.41
N SER A 14 19.79 -10.62 36.53
CA SER A 14 18.95 -11.72 36.05
C SER A 14 19.73 -12.71 35.19
N THR A 15 19.63 -14.00 35.46
CA THR A 15 20.22 -15.06 34.63
C THR A 15 19.26 -15.60 33.58
N ASN A 16 17.96 -15.35 33.76
CA ASN A 16 16.89 -15.98 32.99
C ASN A 16 16.20 -14.96 32.09
N SER A 17 15.77 -15.43 30.92
CA SER A 17 14.93 -14.69 29.99
C SER A 17 13.52 -14.52 30.56
N HIS A 18 12.97 -13.31 30.58
CA HIS A 18 11.56 -13.11 30.91
C HIS A 18 10.59 -13.60 29.81
N ILE A 19 11.09 -13.86 28.58
CA ILE A 19 10.27 -14.32 27.44
C ILE A 19 10.05 -15.83 27.49
N CYS A 20 11.13 -16.58 27.68
CA CYS A 20 11.10 -18.04 27.61
C CYS A 20 11.37 -18.72 28.96
N GLU A 21 11.58 -17.93 30.02
CA GLU A 21 11.83 -18.34 31.41
C GLU A 21 13.07 -19.23 31.63
N LYS A 22 13.85 -19.45 30.57
CA LYS A 22 15.06 -20.27 30.59
C LYS A 22 16.31 -19.42 30.87
N PRO A 23 17.34 -20.02 31.51
CA PRO A 23 18.64 -19.37 31.64
C PRO A 23 19.23 -19.05 30.27
N SER A 24 19.91 -17.90 30.17
CA SER A 24 20.61 -17.51 28.95
C SER A 24 21.80 -18.44 28.71
N LYS A 25 22.08 -18.81 27.45
CA LYS A 25 23.28 -19.59 27.12
C LYS A 25 24.53 -18.70 27.20
N VAL A 26 25.69 -19.33 27.32
CA VAL A 26 26.99 -18.62 27.45
C VAL A 26 27.27 -17.68 26.28
N ASP A 27 26.81 -18.02 25.07
CA ASP A 27 27.00 -17.23 23.86
C ASP A 27 25.82 -16.30 23.52
N ASP A 28 24.79 -16.22 24.37
CA ASP A 28 23.61 -15.40 24.10
C ASP A 28 23.88 -13.91 24.41
N THR A 29 23.63 -13.04 23.44
CA THR A 29 23.61 -11.59 23.68
C THR A 29 22.35 -11.22 24.47
N LYS A 30 22.53 -10.75 25.70
CA LYS A 30 21.45 -10.30 26.58
C LYS A 30 20.98 -8.90 26.21
N ILE A 31 19.68 -8.74 25.94
CA ILE A 31 19.08 -7.48 25.51
C ILE A 31 17.92 -7.05 26.43
N ARG A 32 17.57 -5.77 26.35
CA ARG A 32 16.45 -5.17 27.10
C ARG A 32 15.19 -5.16 26.23
N ASP A 33 14.30 -6.12 26.42
CA ASP A 33 13.01 -6.08 25.74
C ASP A 33 12.15 -4.93 26.28
N HIS A 34 11.42 -4.30 25.38
CA HIS A 34 10.54 -3.18 25.71
C HIS A 34 9.34 -3.13 24.78
N CYS A 35 8.26 -2.55 25.28
CA CYS A 35 7.10 -2.30 24.44
C CYS A 35 7.40 -1.21 23.41
N TYR A 36 7.30 -1.51 22.12
CA TYR A 36 7.51 -0.53 21.04
C TYR A 36 6.52 0.65 21.09
N LEU A 37 5.30 0.45 21.59
CA LEU A 37 4.27 1.49 21.66
C LEU A 37 4.45 2.44 22.86
N THR A 38 4.83 1.91 24.02
CA THR A 38 4.91 2.70 25.27
C THR A 38 6.34 3.00 25.69
N GLY A 39 7.33 2.38 25.05
CA GLY A 39 8.75 2.46 25.40
C GLY A 39 9.12 1.81 26.74
N LYS A 40 8.16 1.22 27.46
CA LYS A 40 8.37 0.64 28.80
C LYS A 40 9.16 -0.66 28.71
N TYR A 41 10.20 -0.78 29.54
CA TYR A 41 10.97 -2.00 29.74
C TYR A 41 10.07 -3.15 30.22
N ARG A 42 10.27 -4.35 29.64
CA ARG A 42 9.53 -5.57 29.97
C ARG A 42 10.37 -6.59 30.72
N GLY A 43 11.64 -6.71 30.37
CA GLY A 43 12.56 -7.61 31.04
C GLY A 43 13.80 -7.96 30.21
N PRO A 44 14.72 -8.74 30.80
CA PRO A 44 15.90 -9.25 30.12
C PRO A 44 15.51 -10.40 29.19
N ALA A 45 16.05 -10.45 27.98
CA ALA A 45 15.88 -11.59 27.09
C ALA A 45 17.13 -11.80 26.22
N PRO A 46 17.46 -13.04 25.82
CA PRO A 46 18.38 -13.29 24.72
C PRO A 46 17.87 -12.67 23.42
N GLU A 47 18.78 -12.15 22.60
CA GLU A 47 18.47 -11.59 21.28
C GLU A 47 17.63 -12.56 20.44
N ILE A 48 17.97 -13.86 20.46
CA ILE A 48 17.22 -14.88 19.71
C ILE A 48 15.80 -15.10 20.24
N CYS A 49 15.58 -14.97 21.55
CA CYS A 49 14.23 -15.07 22.13
C CYS A 49 13.40 -13.86 21.74
N ASN A 50 14.01 -12.66 21.73
CA ASN A 50 13.34 -11.43 21.33
C ASN A 50 12.96 -11.43 19.84
N LEU A 51 13.87 -11.86 18.96
CA LEU A 51 13.62 -11.97 17.52
C LEU A 51 12.51 -12.98 17.20
N ASN A 52 12.43 -14.07 17.97
CA ASN A 52 11.42 -15.11 17.79
C ASN A 52 10.15 -14.88 18.61
N PHE A 53 10.09 -13.83 19.44
CA PHE A 53 8.93 -13.56 20.26
C PHE A 53 7.78 -13.06 19.38
N LYS A 54 6.81 -13.95 19.16
CA LYS A 54 5.54 -13.60 18.53
C LYS A 54 4.54 -13.30 19.64
N ASN A 55 4.06 -12.06 19.71
CA ASN A 55 2.90 -11.75 20.54
C ASN A 55 1.75 -12.66 20.08
N SER A 56 1.33 -13.59 20.94
CA SER A 56 0.05 -14.27 20.77
C SER A 56 -1.03 -13.27 21.14
N PHE A 57 -1.56 -12.55 20.15
CA PHE A 57 -2.77 -11.77 20.35
C PHE A 57 -3.97 -12.73 20.42
N THR A 58 -4.16 -13.37 21.57
CA THR A 58 -5.46 -13.96 21.87
C THR A 58 -6.41 -12.79 22.07
N VAL A 59 -7.27 -12.53 21.09
CA VAL A 59 -8.29 -11.47 21.18
C VAL A 59 -9.43 -12.01 22.03
N PRO A 60 -9.62 -11.57 23.29
CA PRO A 60 -10.79 -11.96 24.07
C PRO A 60 -12.06 -11.45 23.37
N VAL A 61 -13.18 -12.18 23.45
CA VAL A 61 -14.46 -11.86 22.78
C VAL A 61 -14.94 -10.42 23.06
N ILE A 62 -14.58 -9.83 24.19
CA ILE A 62 -14.87 -8.42 24.52
C ILE A 62 -14.18 -7.43 23.55
N ASN A 63 -13.01 -7.78 23.00
CA ASN A 63 -12.35 -7.02 21.93
C ASN A 63 -12.96 -7.25 20.55
N TYR A 64 -13.78 -8.28 20.34
CA TYR A 64 -14.59 -8.42 19.12
C TYR A 64 -15.63 -7.30 19.02
N LEU A 65 -16.20 -6.86 20.15
CA LEU A 65 -17.10 -5.70 20.20
C LEU A 65 -16.38 -4.38 19.91
N LYS A 66 -15.13 -4.21 20.37
CA LYS A 66 -14.27 -3.08 19.97
C LYS A 66 -13.82 -3.15 18.52
N LEU A 67 -13.58 -4.36 17.99
CA LEU A 67 -13.33 -4.57 16.56
C LEU A 67 -14.58 -4.20 15.77
N ASN A 68 -15.76 -4.63 16.20
CA ASN A 68 -17.04 -4.21 15.62
C ASN A 68 -17.24 -2.69 15.70
N TYR A 69 -16.81 -2.04 16.78
CA TYR A 69 -16.84 -0.58 16.91
C TYR A 69 -15.82 0.09 15.98
N LEU A 70 -14.59 -0.43 15.88
CA LEU A 70 -13.54 0.04 14.96
C LEU A 70 -13.87 -0.26 13.50
N ILE A 71 -14.58 -1.34 13.20
CA ILE A 71 -15.04 -1.74 11.88
C ILE A 71 -16.25 -0.91 11.50
N LYS A 72 -17.22 -0.67 12.40
CA LYS A 72 -18.29 0.33 12.20
C LYS A 72 -17.70 1.72 11.96
N ASN A 73 -16.67 2.12 12.72
CA ASN A 73 -15.96 3.38 12.51
C ASN A 73 -15.09 3.37 11.23
N ASN A 74 -14.49 2.23 10.84
CA ASN A 74 -13.75 2.11 9.58
C ASN A 74 -14.67 1.96 8.36
N PHE A 75 -15.93 1.61 8.58
CA PHE A 75 -16.98 1.68 7.59
C PHE A 75 -17.45 3.10 7.35
N ILE A 76 -17.60 3.83 8.44
CA ILE A 76 -17.74 5.28 8.48
C ILE A 76 -16.53 5.98 7.81
N LEU A 77 -15.33 5.36 7.80
CA LEU A 77 -14.15 5.93 7.14
C LEU A 77 -14.26 6.03 5.60
N PHE A 78 -15.20 5.32 4.94
CA PHE A 78 -15.47 5.58 3.51
C PHE A 78 -16.05 6.99 3.28
N LYS A 79 -16.48 7.69 4.34
CA LYS A 79 -16.87 9.11 4.33
C LYS A 79 -15.76 10.08 4.73
N LEU A 80 -14.49 9.64 4.87
CA LEU A 80 -13.38 10.56 5.22
C LEU A 80 -13.05 11.63 4.17
N ASN A 81 -13.76 11.69 3.05
CA ASN A 81 -13.65 12.79 2.10
C ASN A 81 -14.87 13.75 2.13
N GLY A 82 -15.35 14.08 3.34
CA GLY A 82 -15.92 15.41 3.60
C GLY A 82 -17.45 15.53 3.72
N SER A 83 -18.16 14.53 4.24
CA SER A 83 -19.57 14.71 4.64
C SER A 83 -19.90 14.00 5.95
N ASP A 84 -20.84 14.58 6.70
CA ASP A 84 -21.31 14.05 7.99
C ASP A 84 -22.05 12.72 7.79
N ILE A 85 -21.85 11.78 8.72
CA ILE A 85 -22.54 10.48 8.76
C ILE A 85 -24.00 10.72 9.12
N THR A 86 -24.94 10.15 8.37
CA THR A 86 -26.38 10.29 8.66
C THR A 86 -26.92 9.08 9.41
N ASP A 87 -28.08 9.23 10.05
CA ASP A 87 -28.77 8.10 10.69
C ASP A 87 -29.17 7.01 9.67
N GLU A 88 -29.44 7.37 8.41
CA GLU A 88 -29.72 6.43 7.33
C GLU A 88 -28.50 5.54 6.99
N ASP A 89 -27.28 6.11 7.00
CA ASP A 89 -26.04 5.36 6.83
C ASP A 89 -25.88 4.31 7.96
N TYR A 90 -26.27 4.69 9.18
CA TYR A 90 -26.22 3.82 10.35
C TYR A 90 -27.27 2.70 10.28
N GLU A 91 -28.50 3.00 9.86
CA GLU A 91 -29.56 2.00 9.68
C GLU A 91 -29.24 0.99 8.56
N GLN A 92 -28.62 1.42 7.46
CA GLN A 92 -28.18 0.48 6.40
C GLN A 92 -27.12 -0.49 6.92
N ALA A 93 -26.15 0.00 7.71
CA ALA A 93 -25.08 -0.82 8.30
C ALA A 93 -25.58 -1.83 9.34
N LYS A 94 -26.75 -1.62 9.97
CA LYS A 94 -27.31 -2.56 10.97
C LYS A 94 -27.72 -3.92 10.42
N THR A 95 -27.94 -4.02 9.12
CA THR A 95 -28.42 -5.25 8.50
C THR A 95 -27.33 -6.30 8.23
N LEU A 96 -26.06 -5.91 8.33
CA LEU A 96 -24.91 -6.80 8.19
C LEU A 96 -24.17 -6.83 9.53
N ASP A 97 -24.15 -7.98 10.19
CA ASP A 97 -23.41 -8.16 11.45
C ASP A 97 -22.11 -8.92 11.16
N ALA A 98 -20.98 -8.33 11.54
CA ALA A 98 -19.66 -8.91 11.35
C ALA A 98 -19.53 -10.30 12.00
N ALA A 99 -20.33 -10.60 13.04
CA ALA A 99 -20.40 -11.91 13.68
C ALA A 99 -20.77 -13.05 12.73
N TYR A 100 -21.44 -12.76 11.61
CA TYR A 100 -21.81 -13.74 10.58
C TYR A 100 -20.75 -13.95 9.49
N TYR A 101 -19.60 -13.26 9.57
CA TYR A 101 -18.58 -13.31 8.54
C TYR A 101 -17.32 -14.04 9.01
N TYR A 102 -16.83 -14.95 8.17
CA TYR A 102 -15.58 -15.67 8.42
C TYR A 102 -14.35 -14.76 8.34
N THR A 103 -14.40 -13.71 7.51
CA THR A 103 -13.26 -12.80 7.29
C THR A 103 -13.73 -11.35 7.21
N LEU A 104 -12.86 -10.45 7.69
CA LEU A 104 -13.12 -9.02 7.61
C LEU A 104 -13.22 -8.49 6.17
N PRO A 105 -12.38 -8.92 5.20
CA PRO A 105 -12.53 -8.52 3.80
C PRO A 105 -13.90 -8.87 3.21
N GLY A 106 -14.42 -10.08 3.50
CA GLY A 106 -15.75 -10.48 3.04
C GLY A 106 -16.86 -9.61 3.63
N PHE A 107 -16.77 -9.29 4.92
CA PHE A 107 -17.69 -8.34 5.55
C PHE A 107 -17.62 -6.97 4.90
N THR A 108 -16.42 -6.43 4.69
CA THR A 108 -16.26 -5.10 4.08
C THR A 108 -16.73 -5.05 2.62
N TRP A 109 -16.60 -6.16 1.88
CA TRP A 109 -17.05 -6.29 0.51
C TRP A 109 -18.58 -6.22 0.40
N ASP A 110 -19.29 -7.06 1.16
CA ASP A 110 -20.76 -7.10 1.12
C ASP A 110 -21.39 -5.79 1.53
N CYS A 111 -20.82 -5.16 2.54
CA CYS A 111 -21.32 -3.88 2.96
C CYS A 111 -20.99 -2.74 1.97
N MET A 112 -19.86 -2.80 1.25
CA MET A 112 -19.57 -1.90 0.13
C MET A 112 -20.63 -2.06 -0.98
N LEU A 113 -20.95 -3.30 -1.37
CA LEU A 113 -22.01 -3.57 -2.35
C LEU A 113 -23.37 -3.06 -1.87
N LYS A 114 -23.70 -3.27 -0.59
CA LYS A 114 -24.96 -2.80 -0.01
C LYS A 114 -25.08 -1.28 -0.02
N TYR A 115 -24.01 -0.58 0.37
CA TYR A 115 -23.98 0.88 0.47
C TYR A 115 -24.03 1.53 -0.93
N THR A 116 -23.18 1.07 -1.84
CA THR A 116 -23.08 1.62 -3.20
C THR A 116 -24.23 1.18 -4.10
N LYS A 117 -24.84 0.03 -3.82
CA LYS A 117 -25.86 -0.64 -4.66
C LYS A 117 -25.38 -0.89 -6.09
N ILE A 118 -24.07 -0.99 -6.27
CA ILE A 118 -23.47 -1.23 -7.57
C ILE A 118 -23.63 -2.70 -7.96
N GLU A 119 -23.92 -2.94 -9.22
CA GLU A 119 -23.92 -4.28 -9.81
C GLU A 119 -22.59 -4.46 -10.55
N LEU A 120 -21.83 -5.50 -10.20
CA LEU A 120 -20.55 -5.81 -10.81
C LEU A 120 -20.73 -6.92 -11.83
N GLU A 121 -20.18 -6.72 -13.03
CA GLU A 121 -20.19 -7.75 -14.07
C GLU A 121 -19.25 -8.91 -13.70
N PHE A 122 -19.73 -10.14 -13.83
CA PHE A 122 -18.92 -11.33 -13.56
C PHE A 122 -18.01 -11.65 -14.77
N LEU A 123 -16.70 -11.76 -14.52
CA LEU A 123 -15.71 -12.13 -15.53
C LEU A 123 -15.85 -13.60 -15.95
N GLN A 124 -16.51 -13.85 -17.08
CA GLN A 124 -16.68 -15.21 -17.64
C GLN A 124 -15.53 -15.65 -18.54
N ASP A 125 -14.82 -14.70 -19.17
CA ASP A 125 -13.70 -14.99 -20.08
C ASP A 125 -12.39 -15.16 -19.30
N VAL A 126 -11.78 -16.35 -19.41
CA VAL A 126 -10.48 -16.67 -18.77
C VAL A 126 -9.35 -15.77 -19.26
N ASP A 127 -9.36 -15.38 -20.53
CA ASP A 127 -8.32 -14.51 -21.06
C ASP A 127 -8.45 -13.08 -20.51
N MET A 128 -9.68 -12.64 -20.21
CA MET A 128 -9.93 -11.35 -19.57
C MET A 128 -9.44 -11.39 -18.12
N PHE A 129 -9.68 -12.50 -17.43
CA PHE A 129 -9.13 -12.73 -16.10
C PHE A 129 -7.60 -12.66 -16.12
N LEU A 130 -6.94 -13.36 -17.05
CA LEU A 130 -5.47 -13.33 -17.21
C LEU A 130 -4.95 -11.94 -17.61
N PHE A 131 -5.71 -11.18 -18.40
CA PHE A 131 -5.38 -9.81 -18.75
C PHE A 131 -5.38 -8.89 -17.51
N ILE A 132 -6.42 -8.97 -16.67
CA ILE A 132 -6.52 -8.21 -15.43
C ILE A 132 -5.44 -8.66 -14.43
N GLU A 133 -5.27 -9.97 -14.24
CA GLU A 133 -4.27 -10.52 -13.32
C GLU A 133 -2.86 -10.05 -13.66
N ARG A 134 -2.50 -10.05 -14.96
CA ARG A 134 -1.20 -9.54 -15.42
C ARG A 134 -1.05 -8.03 -15.19
N GLY A 135 -2.15 -7.29 -15.13
CA GLY A 135 -2.15 -5.86 -14.81
C GLY A 135 -2.03 -5.53 -13.33
N ILE A 136 -2.33 -6.49 -12.43
CA ILE A 136 -2.22 -6.29 -10.98
C ILE A 136 -0.75 -6.14 -10.60
N ARG A 137 -0.43 -5.00 -9.98
CA ARG A 137 0.90 -4.66 -9.48
C ARG A 137 0.79 -4.26 -8.02
N GLY A 138 1.72 -4.73 -7.21
CA GLY A 138 1.80 -4.35 -5.79
C GLY A 138 2.28 -2.91 -5.58
N GLY A 139 2.56 -2.56 -4.33
CA GLY A 139 3.18 -1.28 -4.00
C GLY A 139 4.62 -1.18 -4.53
N VAL A 140 4.96 -0.05 -5.13
CA VAL A 140 6.35 0.23 -5.55
C VAL A 140 7.19 0.52 -4.31
N SER A 141 8.28 -0.23 -4.16
CA SER A 141 9.28 0.00 -3.12
C SER A 141 10.64 0.16 -3.77
N GLN A 142 11.16 1.38 -3.75
CA GLN A 142 12.40 1.74 -4.43
C GLN A 142 13.29 2.62 -3.54
N CYS A 143 14.60 2.38 -3.64
CA CYS A 143 15.63 3.23 -3.04
C CYS A 143 16.52 3.78 -4.15
N CYS A 144 16.31 5.04 -4.51
CA CYS A 144 16.98 5.71 -5.63
C CYS A 144 18.33 6.27 -5.20
N ASN A 145 18.39 6.80 -3.97
CA ASN A 145 19.61 7.27 -3.31
C ASN A 145 19.91 6.39 -2.09
N ARG A 146 21.06 5.71 -2.09
CA ARG A 146 21.44 4.77 -1.02
C ARG A 146 21.81 5.47 0.29
N TYR A 147 22.22 6.73 0.22
CA TYR A 147 22.65 7.50 1.37
C TYR A 147 22.27 8.96 1.20
N ALA A 148 21.65 9.52 2.23
CA ALA A 148 21.41 10.94 2.37
C ALA A 148 21.65 11.32 3.83
N LYS A 149 22.29 12.47 4.05
CA LYS A 149 22.59 12.98 5.37
C LYS A 149 22.10 14.42 5.47
N ALA A 150 21.32 14.70 6.51
CA ALA A 150 20.91 16.05 6.83
C ALA A 150 22.13 16.85 7.36
N ASN A 151 22.26 18.10 6.94
CA ASN A 151 23.19 19.09 7.46
C ASN A 151 22.42 20.38 7.74
N ASN A 152 21.92 20.54 8.96
CA ASN A 152 21.22 21.77 9.34
C ASN A 152 21.56 22.18 10.78
N LYS A 153 21.34 23.46 11.08
CA LYS A 153 21.70 24.12 12.34
C LYS A 153 21.13 23.48 13.62
N PHE A 154 20.14 22.60 13.51
CA PHE A 154 19.54 21.92 14.66
C PHE A 154 20.26 20.61 15.02
N MET A 155 21.25 20.19 14.22
CA MET A 155 22.00 18.96 14.44
C MET A 155 23.32 19.23 15.18
N SER A 156 23.70 18.34 16.10
CA SER A 156 24.98 18.41 16.81
C SER A 156 26.20 18.24 15.89
N SER A 157 26.01 17.65 14.71
CA SER A 157 27.05 17.45 13.69
C SER A 157 27.00 18.49 12.56
N TYR A 158 26.32 19.62 12.77
CA TYR A 158 26.18 20.68 11.77
C TYR A 158 27.54 21.24 11.35
N ASN A 159 27.77 21.30 10.04
CA ASN A 159 28.98 21.87 9.44
C ASN A 159 28.61 23.14 8.67
N THR A 160 29.09 24.30 9.14
CA THR A 160 28.86 25.60 8.49
C THR A 160 29.53 25.74 7.12
N LYS A 161 30.48 24.85 6.79
CA LYS A 161 31.16 24.83 5.48
C LYS A 161 30.39 24.03 4.42
N GLU A 162 29.39 23.25 4.83
CA GLU A 162 28.56 22.46 3.92
C GLU A 162 27.21 23.13 3.69
N ILE A 163 26.58 22.81 2.56
CA ILE A 163 25.25 23.34 2.21
C ILE A 163 24.22 22.87 3.26
N SER A 164 23.39 23.80 3.71
CA SER A 164 22.30 23.48 4.63
C SER A 164 21.23 22.67 3.91
N ASN A 165 20.86 21.50 4.44
CA ASN A 165 19.81 20.66 3.89
C ASN A 165 19.01 19.95 5.00
N TYR A 166 17.81 19.50 4.63
CA TYR A 166 16.86 18.83 5.51
C TYR A 166 16.39 17.55 4.84
N LEU A 167 16.09 16.54 5.65
CA LEU A 167 15.41 15.34 5.20
C LEU A 167 13.95 15.45 5.63
N MET A 168 13.03 15.17 4.71
CA MET A 168 11.60 15.20 4.95
C MET A 168 11.03 13.82 4.70
N TYR A 169 10.15 13.39 5.58
CA TYR A 169 9.41 12.14 5.47
C TYR A 169 7.94 12.46 5.19
N PHE A 170 7.39 11.81 4.17
CA PHE A 170 5.99 11.92 3.81
C PHE A 170 5.34 10.55 3.92
N ASP A 171 4.16 10.52 4.53
CA ASP A 171 3.28 9.36 4.56
C ASP A 171 1.88 9.80 4.13
N VAL A 172 1.28 9.07 3.20
CA VAL A 172 -0.03 9.39 2.65
C VAL A 172 -1.09 8.67 3.47
N ASN A 173 -1.91 9.47 4.16
CA ASN A 173 -3.03 8.96 4.95
C ASN A 173 -4.02 8.19 4.04
N ASN A 174 -4.19 6.89 4.30
CA ASN A 174 -5.16 6.03 3.63
C ASN A 174 -5.10 6.07 2.09
N HIS A 175 -3.90 5.90 1.53
CA HIS A 175 -3.68 5.92 0.08
C HIS A 175 -4.63 4.99 -0.72
N TYR A 176 -4.83 3.76 -0.25
CA TYR A 176 -5.75 2.83 -0.92
C TYR A 176 -7.21 3.23 -0.80
N GLY A 177 -7.67 3.76 0.35
CA GLY A 177 -9.04 4.26 0.48
C GLY A 177 -9.31 5.45 -0.45
N TRP A 178 -8.33 6.35 -0.61
CA TRP A 178 -8.43 7.43 -1.61
C TRP A 178 -8.52 6.88 -3.04
N ALA A 179 -7.69 5.89 -3.39
CA ALA A 179 -7.73 5.25 -4.70
C ALA A 179 -9.05 4.51 -4.95
N MET A 180 -9.60 3.83 -3.94
CA MET A 180 -10.90 3.15 -4.00
C MET A 180 -12.09 4.12 -4.06
N SER A 181 -11.88 5.41 -3.76
CA SER A 181 -12.90 6.45 -3.93
C SER A 181 -12.93 7.00 -5.36
N GLN A 182 -11.99 6.58 -6.23
CA GLN A 182 -11.97 6.98 -7.63
C GLN A 182 -12.85 6.05 -8.47
N ALA A 183 -13.05 6.45 -9.73
CA ALA A 183 -13.58 5.60 -10.79
C ALA A 183 -12.85 4.24 -10.85
N LEU A 184 -13.59 3.14 -10.67
CA LEU A 184 -13.08 1.78 -10.80
C LEU A 184 -13.79 1.02 -11.93
N PRO A 185 -13.17 -0.02 -12.51
CA PRO A 185 -13.82 -0.85 -13.52
C PRO A 185 -15.00 -1.63 -12.95
N ILE A 186 -16.13 -1.57 -13.64
CA ILE A 186 -17.41 -2.15 -13.18
C ILE A 186 -18.07 -3.06 -14.22
N GLU A 187 -17.93 -2.77 -15.51
CA GLU A 187 -18.55 -3.49 -16.64
C GLU A 187 -17.89 -3.16 -17.99
N ASN A 188 -18.33 -3.86 -19.04
CA ASN A 188 -18.11 -3.65 -20.48
C ASN A 188 -16.73 -4.05 -21.04
N PHE A 189 -16.79 -4.99 -22.00
CA PHE A 189 -15.68 -5.53 -22.77
C PHE A 189 -15.83 -5.21 -24.25
N GLU A 190 -15.36 -4.04 -24.68
CA GLU A 190 -15.57 -3.59 -26.05
C GLU A 190 -14.25 -3.22 -26.73
N ASN A 191 -14.20 -3.44 -28.04
CA ASN A 191 -13.13 -2.92 -28.88
C ASN A 191 -13.45 -1.46 -29.24
N PHE A 192 -12.49 -0.57 -29.05
CA PHE A 192 -12.63 0.83 -29.45
C PHE A 192 -11.29 1.40 -29.91
N ASN A 193 -11.33 2.50 -30.66
CA ASN A 193 -10.13 3.21 -31.07
C ASN A 193 -9.72 4.21 -29.98
N VAL A 194 -8.61 3.93 -29.27
CA VAL A 194 -8.11 4.80 -28.19
C VAL A 194 -7.91 6.25 -28.62
N HIS A 195 -7.48 6.48 -29.86
CA HIS A 195 -7.20 7.84 -30.37
C HIS A 195 -8.47 8.66 -30.62
N SER A 196 -9.64 8.02 -30.60
CA SER A 196 -10.93 8.71 -30.74
C SER A 196 -11.50 9.17 -29.39
N VAL A 197 -10.88 8.77 -28.28
CA VAL A 197 -11.33 9.16 -26.94
C VAL A 197 -10.65 10.45 -26.50
N PRO A 198 -11.42 11.47 -26.08
CA PRO A 198 -10.86 12.69 -25.50
C PRO A 198 -10.10 12.43 -24.19
N ASP A 199 -9.04 13.19 -23.93
CA ASP A 199 -8.26 13.12 -22.68
C ASP A 199 -9.13 13.37 -21.42
N ASP A 200 -10.19 14.16 -21.58
CA ASP A 200 -11.12 14.52 -20.52
C ASP A 200 -12.39 13.66 -20.48
N ALA A 201 -12.45 12.58 -21.27
CA ALA A 201 -13.59 11.67 -21.34
C ALA A 201 -14.08 11.22 -19.96
N ASP A 202 -15.40 11.10 -19.83
CA ASP A 202 -16.04 10.62 -18.62
C ASP A 202 -15.84 9.11 -18.42
N GLU A 203 -15.29 8.42 -19.42
CA GLU A 203 -14.94 7.01 -19.37
C GLU A 203 -13.41 6.81 -19.26
N GLY A 204 -12.98 5.87 -18.40
CA GLY A 204 -11.61 5.37 -18.29
C GLY A 204 -11.47 4.00 -18.95
N TYR A 205 -10.24 3.55 -19.19
CA TYR A 205 -9.98 2.30 -19.92
C TYR A 205 -8.79 1.52 -19.34
N ILE A 206 -8.85 0.19 -19.39
CA ILE A 206 -7.66 -0.68 -19.24
C ILE A 206 -7.22 -1.17 -20.61
N LEU A 207 -5.97 -0.90 -20.98
CA LEU A 207 -5.41 -1.17 -22.30
C LEU A 207 -4.19 -2.10 -22.23
N GLU A 208 -4.04 -3.00 -23.21
CA GLU A 208 -2.77 -3.69 -23.48
C GLU A 208 -1.99 -2.90 -24.55
N VAL A 209 -0.84 -2.33 -24.19
CA VAL A 209 -0.05 -1.47 -25.09
C VAL A 209 1.44 -1.79 -25.06
N ASP A 210 2.13 -1.53 -26.16
CA ASP A 210 3.59 -1.42 -26.19
C ASP A 210 3.98 0.04 -25.87
N VAL A 211 4.95 0.24 -24.99
CA VAL A 211 5.37 1.57 -24.54
C VAL A 211 6.84 1.77 -24.91
N GLU A 212 7.11 2.77 -25.73
CA GLU A 212 8.46 3.28 -25.93
C GLU A 212 8.80 4.28 -24.83
N TYR A 213 10.01 4.19 -24.27
CA TYR A 213 10.51 5.08 -23.22
C TYR A 213 11.65 5.94 -23.79
N PRO A 214 11.36 7.19 -24.21
CA PRO A 214 12.37 8.04 -24.84
C PRO A 214 13.54 8.37 -23.90
N GLU A 215 14.76 8.34 -24.45
CA GLU A 215 15.97 8.70 -23.71
C GLU A 215 15.94 10.13 -23.16
N THR A 216 15.23 11.03 -23.85
CA THR A 216 15.01 12.43 -23.43
C THR A 216 14.34 12.55 -22.06
N LEU A 217 13.58 11.54 -21.64
CA LEU A 217 12.90 11.49 -20.35
C LEU A 217 13.71 10.82 -19.24
N HIS A 218 14.84 10.18 -19.56
CA HIS A 218 15.60 9.39 -18.59
C HIS A 218 16.10 10.22 -17.42
N ASN A 219 16.64 11.41 -17.68
CA ASN A 219 17.14 12.30 -16.62
C ASN A 219 16.01 12.82 -15.73
N LEU A 220 14.83 13.08 -16.31
CA LEU A 220 13.66 13.57 -15.58
C LEU A 220 13.05 12.47 -14.70
N HIS A 221 13.03 11.23 -15.19
CA HIS A 221 12.38 10.10 -14.53
C HIS A 221 13.36 9.17 -13.81
N LYS A 222 14.64 9.52 -13.69
CA LYS A 222 15.69 8.64 -13.12
C LYS A 222 15.38 8.17 -11.70
N ASP A 223 14.70 9.00 -10.93
CA ASP A 223 14.41 8.71 -9.52
C ASP A 223 13.20 7.79 -9.42
N ILE A 224 12.13 8.05 -10.17
CA ILE A 224 10.92 7.21 -10.18
C ILE A 224 10.49 6.98 -11.63
N PRO A 225 11.09 6.00 -12.34
CA PRO A 225 10.65 5.66 -13.69
C PRO A 225 9.18 5.23 -13.71
N LEU A 226 8.48 5.62 -14.77
CA LEU A 226 7.08 5.22 -14.98
C LEU A 226 6.99 3.74 -15.37
N PHE A 227 5.78 3.20 -15.31
CA PHE A 227 5.45 1.87 -15.81
C PHE A 227 6.20 0.71 -15.09
N PRO A 228 6.05 0.56 -13.76
CA PRO A 228 6.76 -0.46 -13.00
C PRO A 228 6.37 -1.88 -13.43
N GLU A 229 7.30 -2.79 -13.67
CA GLU A 229 7.04 -4.17 -14.12
C GLU A 229 7.67 -5.21 -13.20
N HIS A 230 7.07 -6.41 -13.15
CA HIS A 230 7.69 -7.52 -12.43
C HIS A 230 8.89 -8.03 -13.23
N HIS A 231 10.08 -7.91 -12.65
CA HIS A 231 11.30 -8.37 -13.26
C HIS A 231 12.25 -8.92 -12.18
N THR A 232 13.08 -9.88 -12.55
CA THR A 232 14.13 -10.40 -11.67
C THR A 232 15.38 -9.54 -11.83
N PRO A 233 15.85 -8.82 -10.79
CA PRO A 233 17.07 -8.02 -10.89
C PRO A 233 18.28 -8.89 -11.25
N PRO A 234 19.30 -8.33 -11.92
CA PRO A 234 20.56 -9.04 -12.14
C PRO A 234 21.12 -9.57 -10.81
N LYS A 235 21.56 -10.84 -10.81
CA LYS A 235 22.09 -11.54 -9.62
C LYS A 235 21.06 -11.83 -8.51
N SER A 236 19.77 -11.64 -8.76
CA SER A 236 18.69 -12.08 -7.87
C SER A 236 17.97 -13.32 -8.43
N LYS A 237 17.35 -14.09 -7.54
CA LYS A 237 16.40 -15.17 -7.90
C LYS A 237 14.94 -14.76 -7.65
N LEU A 238 14.72 -13.59 -7.07
CA LEU A 238 13.40 -13.13 -6.64
C LEU A 238 12.90 -12.08 -7.63
N SER A 239 11.72 -12.34 -8.20
CA SER A 239 10.99 -11.33 -8.97
C SER A 239 10.53 -10.22 -8.03
N LYS A 240 10.70 -8.97 -8.45
CA LYS A 240 10.26 -7.78 -7.73
C LYS A 240 9.59 -6.84 -8.71
N LEU A 241 8.71 -5.99 -8.19
CA LEU A 241 8.18 -4.87 -8.96
C LEU A 241 9.28 -3.81 -9.08
N LEU A 242 9.74 -3.55 -10.30
CA LEU A 242 10.83 -2.63 -10.60
C LEU A 242 10.34 -1.50 -11.51
N THR A 243 10.76 -0.29 -11.20
CA THR A 243 10.65 0.88 -12.08
C THR A 243 11.91 0.93 -12.95
N THR A 244 11.75 0.80 -14.26
CA THR A 244 12.87 0.76 -15.21
C THR A 244 12.61 1.72 -16.37
N LEU A 245 13.68 2.26 -16.94
CA LEU A 245 13.64 3.15 -18.10
C LEU A 245 13.58 2.39 -19.43
N TYR A 246 13.24 1.10 -19.41
CA TYR A 246 13.18 0.27 -20.60
C TYR A 246 11.84 0.42 -21.31
N ASN A 247 11.83 0.19 -22.62
CA ASN A 247 10.59 -0.04 -23.36
C ASN A 247 9.79 -1.19 -22.73
N LYS A 248 8.47 -1.10 -22.80
CA LYS A 248 7.54 -2.12 -22.30
C LYS A 248 6.84 -2.76 -23.47
N THR A 249 6.58 -4.06 -23.34
CA THR A 249 5.76 -4.80 -24.31
C THR A 249 4.54 -5.37 -23.63
N ARG A 250 3.39 -5.31 -24.30
CA ARG A 250 2.10 -5.81 -23.80
C ARG A 250 1.76 -5.35 -22.39
N TYR A 251 2.13 -4.12 -22.07
CA TYR A 251 1.93 -3.50 -20.78
C TYR A 251 0.44 -3.24 -20.56
N VAL A 252 -0.09 -3.72 -19.44
CA VAL A 252 -1.47 -3.42 -19.04
C VAL A 252 -1.48 -2.05 -18.35
N LEU A 253 -2.06 -1.07 -19.04
CA LEU A 253 -2.16 0.33 -18.63
C LEU A 253 -3.60 0.66 -18.24
N LEU A 254 -3.79 1.08 -16.99
CA LEU A 254 -5.04 1.67 -16.54
C LEU A 254 -5.01 3.18 -16.85
N ILE A 255 -5.72 3.59 -17.88
CA ILE A 255 -6.02 4.99 -18.17
C ILE A 255 -7.26 5.37 -17.37
N ASN A 256 -7.03 5.62 -16.10
CA ASN A 256 -7.86 6.54 -15.35
C ASN A 256 -7.14 7.88 -15.42
N ALA A 257 -7.84 8.97 -15.73
CA ALA A 257 -7.31 10.35 -15.64
C ALA A 257 -6.90 10.78 -14.21
N VAL A 258 -6.66 9.80 -13.32
CA VAL A 258 -6.17 9.88 -11.96
C VAL A 258 -4.64 9.90 -11.92
N TYR A 259 -3.94 9.19 -12.82
CA TYR A 259 -2.46 9.14 -12.78
C TYR A 259 -1.78 10.45 -13.18
N GLY A 260 -2.46 11.32 -13.94
CA GLY A 260 -1.92 12.63 -14.35
C GLY A 260 -1.88 13.70 -13.25
N LYS A 261 -2.28 13.39 -12.02
CA LYS A 261 -2.55 14.39 -10.97
C LYS A 261 -2.01 13.99 -9.60
N CYS A 262 -0.74 13.58 -9.54
CA CYS A 262 -0.03 13.49 -8.27
C CYS A 262 0.06 14.83 -7.50
N MET A 263 -0.44 15.95 -8.04
CA MET A 263 -1.09 17.03 -7.29
C MET A 263 -2.21 17.67 -8.15
N GLU A 264 -3.38 17.90 -7.54
CA GLU A 264 -4.58 18.57 -8.07
C GLU A 264 -5.37 17.92 -9.22
N ASN A 265 -6.45 17.21 -8.87
CA ASN A 265 -7.82 17.70 -9.08
C ASN A 265 -8.82 16.85 -8.31
N VAL A 266 -9.44 17.46 -7.32
CA VAL A 266 -10.50 16.86 -6.51
C VAL A 266 -11.81 17.08 -7.29
N ARG A 267 -12.59 16.01 -7.55
CA ARG A 267 -14.00 16.02 -8.04
C ARG A 267 -14.30 15.79 -9.53
N LYS A 268 -13.76 14.74 -10.16
CA LYS A 268 -14.44 14.13 -11.33
C LYS A 268 -14.50 12.61 -11.17
N HIS A 269 -15.69 12.08 -10.89
CA HIS A 269 -15.98 10.65 -11.00
C HIS A 269 -16.11 10.31 -12.50
N ARG A 270 -15.57 9.16 -12.91
CA ARG A 270 -15.54 8.66 -14.29
C ARG A 270 -15.92 7.17 -14.30
N ILE A 271 -16.28 6.59 -15.44
CA ILE A 271 -16.69 5.18 -15.59
C ILE A 271 -15.58 4.40 -16.27
N VAL A 272 -15.02 3.35 -15.68
CA VAL A 272 -13.88 2.63 -16.30
C VAL A 272 -14.33 1.37 -17.03
N LYS A 273 -13.88 1.16 -18.27
CA LYS A 273 -14.16 0.00 -19.14
C LYS A 273 -12.91 -0.85 -19.43
N LEU A 274 -13.10 -2.11 -19.82
CA LEU A 274 -12.03 -3.10 -20.05
C LEU A 274 -11.87 -3.41 -21.54
N VAL A 275 -10.65 -3.32 -22.09
CA VAL A 275 -10.45 -3.40 -23.55
C VAL A 275 -9.31 -4.34 -23.94
N LYS A 276 -9.63 -5.28 -24.84
CA LYS A 276 -8.80 -6.46 -25.14
C LYS A 276 -8.55 -6.67 -26.64
N LYS A 277 -8.15 -5.63 -27.40
CA LYS A 277 -7.20 -5.71 -28.54
C LYS A 277 -7.14 -4.42 -29.37
N TRP A 278 -5.98 -4.25 -29.99
CA TRP A 278 -5.63 -3.22 -30.94
C TRP A 278 -5.71 -3.73 -32.39
N GLU A 279 -6.61 -3.19 -33.21
CA GLU A 279 -6.59 -3.40 -34.66
C GLU A 279 -5.67 -2.38 -35.33
N GLY A 280 -4.36 -2.68 -35.42
CA GLY A 280 -3.48 -1.91 -36.29
C GLY A 280 -1.99 -2.00 -36.00
N ARG A 281 -1.26 -2.87 -36.70
CA ARG A 281 0.19 -2.71 -36.85
C ARG A 281 0.45 -1.50 -37.73
N TYR A 282 0.88 -0.38 -37.17
CA TYR A 282 1.72 0.55 -37.91
C TYR A 282 3.05 0.67 -37.15
N GLY A 283 4.00 -0.15 -37.60
CA GLY A 283 5.39 0.24 -37.54
C GLY A 283 5.55 1.48 -38.41
N VAL A 284 6.15 2.52 -37.86
CA VAL A 284 6.69 3.58 -38.70
C VAL A 284 7.90 2.99 -39.41
N LYS A 285 7.74 2.75 -40.71
CA LYS A 285 8.85 2.61 -41.65
C LYS A 285 9.35 4.01 -42.00
N ASN A 286 10.69 4.12 -41.95
CA ASN A 286 11.58 5.21 -42.32
C ASN A 286 11.66 6.40 -41.35
#